data_AF-A0A1T4RHL5-F1
#
_entry.id   AF-A0A1T4RHL5-F1
#
_cell.length_a   1.000
_cell.length_b   1.000
_cell.length_c   1.000
_cell.angle_alpha   90.00
_cell.angle_beta   90.00
_cell.angle_gamma   90.00
#
_symmetry.space_group_name_H-M   'P 1'
#
loop_
_entity.id
_entity.type
_entity.pdbx_description
1 polymer ?
#
loop_
_entity_poly.entity_id
_entity_poly.type
_entity_poly.pdbx_seq_one_letter_code
_entity_poly.pdbx_strand_id
1 'polypeptide(L)'
;MTDIKTIDLPKLNNGAHYEFMKVVSDRFATETALSTNAAAKKAIEALAAAVKEEDRCLVISQKSLITDDIKAADDKRDNIFRGLRKSIKGLTDAPVPDVAQAAKELQQCLVDYRIDPAMQLDRETGLLHNFIADLETKYAAQVTKLGLTLFVAPLKEANAKVEQFIVNRTTAQSAVAAGELRQARLATDAAYRHLVKFVNALAMVSGTTDYDALAKFLNEHIDRFKHEVLPKKKKGGKKPSDGDKPGDGKKPDGKKPGGDAAKPGDGGDGKDNPGGGKDKPGGKGQGDATVTPKG
;
A
#
# COMPACT_ATOMS: atom_id res chain seq x y z
N MET A 1 -33.32 -26.71 18.20
CA MET A 1 -31.91 -26.72 17.78
C MET A 1 -31.82 -26.36 16.32
N THR A 2 -31.30 -25.18 16.03
CA THR A 2 -31.04 -24.73 14.65
C THR A 2 -29.54 -24.71 14.42
N ASP A 3 -29.06 -25.50 13.47
CA ASP A 3 -27.63 -25.48 13.11
C ASP A 3 -27.24 -24.15 12.47
N ILE A 4 -26.02 -23.70 12.78
CA ILE A 4 -25.42 -22.57 12.08
C ILE A 4 -25.13 -22.98 10.63
N LYS A 5 -25.64 -22.20 9.68
CA LYS A 5 -25.52 -22.39 8.24
C LYS A 5 -24.06 -22.21 7.78
N THR A 6 -23.77 -22.71 6.58
CA THR A 6 -22.49 -22.44 5.90
C THR A 6 -22.56 -21.19 5.04
N ILE A 7 -21.41 -20.56 4.81
CA ILE A 7 -21.22 -19.43 3.87
C ILE A 7 -19.93 -19.65 3.07
N ASP A 8 -19.93 -19.19 1.81
CA ASP A 8 -18.78 -19.27 0.91
C ASP A 8 -17.85 -18.07 1.11
N LEU A 9 -17.06 -18.12 2.18
CA LEU A 9 -16.17 -17.04 2.63
C LEU A 9 -15.13 -16.61 1.58
N PRO A 10 -14.51 -17.52 0.79
CA PRO A 10 -13.58 -17.13 -0.25
C PRO A 10 -14.15 -16.19 -1.32
N LYS A 11 -15.48 -16.22 -1.54
CA LYS A 11 -16.16 -15.35 -2.51
C LYS A 11 -16.43 -13.93 -2.01
N LEU A 12 -16.27 -13.68 -0.71
CA LEU A 12 -16.35 -12.34 -0.16
C LEU A 12 -15.11 -11.53 -0.59
N ASN A 13 -15.32 -10.29 -1.01
CA ASN A 13 -14.21 -9.35 -1.21
C ASN A 13 -13.55 -9.04 0.16
N ASN A 14 -12.32 -8.52 0.16
CA ASN A 14 -11.54 -8.39 1.39
C ASN A 14 -12.25 -7.54 2.47
N GLY A 15 -12.89 -6.43 2.08
CA GLY A 15 -13.61 -5.58 3.03
C GLY A 15 -14.86 -6.25 3.61
N ALA A 16 -15.65 -6.90 2.76
CA ALA A 16 -16.84 -7.61 3.20
C ALA A 16 -16.51 -8.86 4.03
N HIS A 17 -15.42 -9.54 3.71
CA HIS A 17 -14.92 -10.66 4.50
C HIS A 17 -14.56 -10.22 5.92
N TYR A 18 -13.77 -9.16 6.04
CA TYR A 18 -13.39 -8.61 7.34
C TYR A 18 -14.61 -8.17 8.16
N GLU A 19 -15.54 -7.42 7.56
CA GLU A 19 -16.74 -6.95 8.25
C GLU A 19 -17.61 -8.12 8.74
N PHE A 20 -17.76 -9.18 7.93
CA PHE A 20 -18.45 -10.40 8.34
C PHE A 20 -17.78 -11.02 9.58
N MET A 21 -16.46 -11.22 9.52
CA MET A 21 -15.72 -11.89 10.59
C MET A 21 -15.66 -11.05 11.87
N LYS A 22 -15.57 -9.72 11.75
CA LYS A 22 -15.63 -8.78 12.87
C LYS A 22 -16.95 -8.90 13.62
N VAL A 23 -18.08 -8.80 12.93
CA VAL A 23 -19.42 -8.90 13.56
C VAL A 23 -19.61 -10.27 14.23
N VAL A 24 -19.14 -11.34 13.59
CA VAL A 24 -19.17 -12.68 14.17
C VAL A 24 -18.30 -12.77 15.43
N SER A 25 -17.07 -12.27 15.39
CA SER A 25 -16.14 -12.27 16.54
C SER A 25 -16.70 -11.45 17.71
N ASP A 26 -17.21 -10.25 17.44
CA ASP A 26 -17.84 -9.38 18.44
C ASP A 26 -19.02 -10.08 19.10
N ARG A 27 -19.85 -10.79 18.32
CA ARG A 27 -20.96 -11.58 18.88
C ARG A 27 -20.44 -12.69 19.79
N PHE A 28 -19.46 -13.48 19.33
CA PHE A 28 -18.90 -14.57 20.12
C PHE A 28 -18.29 -14.09 21.44
N ALA A 29 -17.69 -12.91 21.47
CA ALA A 29 -17.16 -12.31 22.70
C ALA A 29 -18.23 -12.03 23.76
N THR A 30 -19.50 -11.91 23.37
CA THR A 30 -20.64 -11.70 24.29
C THR A 30 -21.26 -12.99 24.82
N GLU A 31 -20.89 -14.16 24.27
CA GLU A 31 -21.49 -15.45 24.61
C GLU A 31 -20.84 -16.06 25.86
N THR A 32 -21.26 -15.57 27.03
CA THR A 32 -20.73 -15.97 28.34
C THR A 32 -20.97 -17.44 28.67
N ALA A 33 -22.15 -17.98 28.32
CA ALA A 33 -22.49 -19.39 28.52
C ALA A 33 -21.55 -20.32 27.74
N LEU A 34 -21.23 -19.97 26.48
CA LEU A 34 -20.28 -20.70 25.66
C LEU A 34 -18.85 -20.61 26.23
N SER A 35 -18.49 -19.44 26.77
CA SER A 35 -17.17 -19.17 27.35
C SER A 35 -16.87 -19.94 28.64
N THR A 36 -17.86 -20.57 29.27
CA THR A 36 -17.64 -21.49 30.39
C THR A 36 -16.92 -22.78 29.98
N ASN A 37 -17.06 -23.18 28.71
CA ASN A 37 -16.32 -24.29 28.14
C ASN A 37 -14.92 -23.81 27.74
N ALA A 38 -13.87 -24.36 28.36
CA ALA A 38 -12.49 -23.94 28.13
C ALA A 38 -12.04 -24.07 26.66
N ALA A 39 -12.49 -25.11 25.96
CA ALA A 39 -12.17 -25.31 24.54
C ALA A 39 -12.90 -24.29 23.66
N ALA A 40 -14.16 -23.97 23.98
CA ALA A 40 -14.91 -22.93 23.28
C ALA A 40 -14.28 -21.54 23.49
N LYS A 41 -13.92 -21.21 24.74
CA LYS A 41 -13.24 -19.96 25.08
C LYS A 41 -11.95 -19.79 24.27
N LYS A 42 -11.12 -20.84 24.21
CA LYS A 42 -9.89 -20.83 23.39
C LYS A 42 -10.18 -20.63 21.90
N ALA A 43 -11.25 -21.22 21.38
CA ALA A 43 -11.65 -21.04 19.97
C ALA A 43 -12.17 -19.63 19.68
N ILE A 44 -12.88 -18.99 20.64
CA ILE A 44 -13.31 -17.58 20.55
C ILE A 44 -12.09 -16.66 20.55
N GLU A 45 -11.15 -16.86 21.47
CA GLU A 45 -9.90 -16.09 21.53
C GLU A 45 -9.07 -16.25 20.25
N ALA A 46 -9.00 -17.46 19.69
CA ALA A 46 -8.31 -17.71 18.43
C ALA A 46 -8.98 -17.00 17.24
N LEU A 47 -10.31 -16.97 17.17
CA LEU A 47 -11.03 -16.20 16.15
C LEU A 47 -10.76 -14.70 16.30
N ALA A 48 -10.84 -14.16 17.52
CA ALA A 48 -10.57 -12.75 17.77
C ALA A 48 -9.14 -12.35 17.38
N ALA A 49 -8.15 -13.18 17.70
CA ALA A 49 -6.77 -12.97 17.28
C ALA A 49 -6.60 -13.00 15.76
N ALA A 50 -7.25 -13.95 15.07
CA ALA A 50 -7.20 -14.03 13.61
C ALA A 50 -7.86 -12.82 12.93
N VAL A 51 -9.02 -12.37 13.42
CA VAL A 51 -9.71 -11.17 12.91
C VAL A 51 -8.85 -9.92 13.09
N LYS A 52 -8.18 -9.77 14.23
CA LYS A 52 -7.26 -8.66 14.47
C LYS A 52 -6.09 -8.66 13.50
N GLU A 53 -5.53 -9.83 13.20
CA GLU A 53 -4.44 -9.95 12.23
C GLU A 53 -4.92 -9.70 10.79
N GLU A 54 -6.13 -10.13 10.46
CA GLU A 54 -6.76 -9.81 9.17
C GLU A 54 -6.97 -8.31 8.99
N ASP A 55 -7.46 -7.60 10.02
CA ASP A 55 -7.60 -6.13 10.00
C ASP A 55 -6.25 -5.44 9.72
N ARG A 56 -5.21 -5.86 10.46
CA ARG A 56 -3.85 -5.34 10.28
C ARG A 56 -3.41 -5.50 8.82
N CYS A 57 -3.58 -6.69 8.26
CA CYS A 57 -3.24 -6.99 6.87
C CYS A 57 -4.11 -6.24 5.86
N LEU A 58 -5.39 -6.04 6.16
CA LEU A 58 -6.35 -5.36 5.30
C LEU A 58 -6.02 -3.87 5.18
N VAL A 59 -5.76 -3.21 6.32
CA VAL A 59 -5.33 -1.81 6.39
C VAL A 59 -4.04 -1.59 5.62
N ILE A 60 -3.13 -2.57 5.65
CA ILE A 60 -1.89 -2.53 4.89
C ILE A 60 -2.17 -2.62 3.37
N SER A 61 -3.01 -3.56 2.95
CA SER A 61 -3.29 -3.83 1.53
C SER A 61 -4.07 -2.70 0.81
N GLN A 62 -4.82 -1.87 1.52
CA GLN A 62 -5.70 -0.85 0.93
C GLN A 62 -4.99 0.48 0.59
N LYS A 63 -3.73 0.67 0.99
CA LYS A 63 -3.10 2.00 0.97
C LYS A 63 -2.47 2.37 -0.37
N SER A 64 -3.32 2.85 -1.28
CA SER A 64 -2.92 3.75 -2.39
C SER A 64 -2.56 5.16 -1.91
N LEU A 65 -2.90 5.52 -0.66
CA LEU A 65 -2.80 6.87 -0.10
C LEU A 65 -1.43 7.22 0.49
N ILE A 66 -0.54 6.25 0.69
CA ILE A 66 0.77 6.51 1.32
C ILE A 66 1.61 7.47 0.48
N THR A 67 1.53 7.44 -0.84
CA THR A 67 2.33 8.34 -1.69
C THR A 67 1.88 9.80 -1.54
N ASP A 68 0.57 10.06 -1.51
CA ASP A 68 0.03 11.42 -1.34
C ASP A 68 0.25 11.93 0.08
N ASP A 69 0.10 11.06 1.09
CA ASP A 69 0.39 11.38 2.49
C ASP A 69 1.88 11.67 2.72
N ILE A 70 2.77 10.89 2.09
CA ILE A 70 4.21 11.16 2.08
C ILE A 70 4.44 12.54 1.51
N LYS A 71 3.91 12.83 0.32
CA LYS A 71 4.12 14.12 -0.35
C LYS A 71 3.63 15.29 0.50
N ALA A 72 2.44 15.20 1.09
CA ALA A 72 1.90 16.26 1.93
C ALA A 72 2.74 16.48 3.22
N ALA A 73 3.25 15.39 3.82
CA ALA A 73 4.13 15.48 4.98
C ALA A 73 5.50 16.08 4.62
N ASP A 74 6.03 15.69 3.45
CA ASP A 74 7.26 16.17 2.85
C ASP A 74 7.18 17.68 2.58
N ASP A 75 6.14 18.12 1.86
CA ASP A 75 5.86 19.54 1.58
C ASP A 75 5.79 20.37 2.88
N LYS A 76 5.16 19.82 3.94
CA LYS A 76 5.09 20.48 5.25
C LYS A 76 6.47 20.60 5.90
N ARG A 77 7.25 19.52 5.91
CA ARG A 77 8.62 19.50 6.45
C ARG A 77 9.49 20.51 5.72
N ASP A 78 9.43 20.53 4.40
CA ASP A 78 10.22 21.41 3.54
C ASP A 78 9.85 22.88 3.74
N ASN A 79 8.57 23.18 3.94
CA ASN A 79 8.12 24.52 4.28
C ASN A 79 8.74 25.01 5.60
N ILE A 80 8.74 24.16 6.64
CA ILE A 80 9.33 24.49 7.94
C ILE A 80 10.85 24.67 7.80
N PHE A 81 11.52 23.75 7.11
CA PHE A 81 12.97 23.81 6.89
C PHE A 81 13.37 25.06 6.09
N ARG A 82 12.62 25.40 5.03
CA ARG A 82 12.82 26.65 4.27
C ARG A 82 12.62 27.89 5.15
N GLY A 83 11.62 27.87 6.03
CA GLY A 83 11.40 28.92 7.03
C GLY A 83 12.62 29.11 7.93
N LEU A 84 13.09 28.02 8.55
CA LEU A 84 14.28 28.02 9.41
C LEU A 84 15.52 28.58 8.70
N ARG A 85 15.80 28.13 7.46
CA ARG A 85 16.94 28.64 6.66
C ARG A 85 16.86 30.13 6.42
N LYS A 86 15.66 30.63 6.08
CA LYS A 86 15.44 32.07 5.86
C LYS A 86 15.62 32.87 7.14
N SER A 87 15.14 32.36 8.27
CA SER A 87 15.30 33.01 9.57
C SER A 87 16.76 33.09 10.00
N ILE A 88 17.53 32.00 9.85
CA ILE A 88 18.97 32.00 10.13
C ILE A 88 19.69 33.01 9.24
N LYS A 89 19.45 32.97 7.92
CA LYS A 89 20.06 33.89 6.97
C LYS A 89 19.69 35.35 7.25
N GLY A 90 18.45 35.63 7.64
CA GLY A 90 18.00 37.00 7.94
C GLY A 90 18.69 37.61 9.17
N LEU A 91 19.23 36.78 10.06
CA LEU A 91 19.88 37.23 11.30
C LEU A 91 21.40 37.35 11.17
N THR A 92 22.02 36.94 10.05
CA THR A 92 23.49 37.00 9.88
C THR A 92 24.06 38.41 9.88
N ASP A 93 23.25 39.40 9.48
CA ASP A 93 23.61 40.81 9.42
C ASP A 93 22.84 41.64 10.48
N ALA A 94 22.39 41.00 11.55
CA ALA A 94 21.71 41.68 12.64
C ALA A 94 22.59 42.80 13.24
N PRO A 95 22.00 43.95 13.64
CA PRO A 95 22.75 45.06 14.22
C PRO A 95 23.34 44.74 15.60
N VAL A 96 22.90 43.64 16.22
CA VAL A 96 23.44 43.13 17.50
C VAL A 96 24.52 42.10 17.19
N PRO A 97 25.81 42.37 17.49
CA PRO A 97 26.94 41.51 17.08
C PRO A 97 26.81 40.05 17.53
N ASP A 98 26.38 39.82 18.77
CA ASP A 98 26.21 38.48 19.33
C ASP A 98 25.12 37.65 18.63
N VAL A 99 24.08 38.33 18.11
CA VAL A 99 23.00 37.70 17.34
C VAL A 99 23.53 37.34 15.95
N ALA A 100 24.23 38.28 15.30
CA ALA A 100 24.85 38.05 13.99
C ALA A 100 25.86 36.91 14.02
N GLN A 101 26.69 36.83 15.06
CA GLN A 101 27.68 35.76 15.21
C GLN A 101 27.02 34.39 15.41
N ALA A 102 26.02 34.28 16.29
CA ALA A 102 25.26 33.03 16.48
C ALA A 102 24.56 32.57 15.19
N ALA A 103 24.02 33.52 14.41
CA ALA A 103 23.40 33.22 13.12
C ALA A 103 24.42 32.73 12.08
N LYS A 104 25.63 33.32 12.04
CA LYS A 104 26.71 32.88 11.14
C LYS A 104 27.18 31.45 11.45
N GLU A 105 27.28 31.09 12.72
CA GLU A 105 27.62 29.71 13.14
C GLU A 105 26.57 28.70 12.67
N LEU A 106 25.28 29.01 12.85
CA LEU A 106 24.19 28.17 12.37
C LEU A 106 24.10 28.14 10.83
N GLN A 107 24.41 29.25 10.17
CA GLN A 107 24.47 29.32 8.71
C GLN A 107 25.58 28.43 8.16
N GLN A 108 26.73 28.35 8.84
CA GLN A 108 27.80 27.42 8.47
C GLN A 108 27.35 25.97 8.67
N CYS A 109 26.71 25.65 9.80
CA CYS A 109 26.14 24.31 10.05
C CYS A 109 25.17 23.90 8.92
N LEU A 110 24.27 24.78 8.49
CA LEU A 110 23.38 24.54 7.35
C LEU A 110 24.14 24.24 6.04
N VAL A 111 25.24 24.95 5.79
CA VAL A 111 26.09 24.76 4.60
C VAL A 111 26.84 23.42 4.67
N ASP A 112 27.30 23.02 5.85
CA ASP A 112 28.03 21.76 6.05
C ASP A 112 27.13 20.54 5.78
N TYR A 113 25.88 20.60 6.23
CA TYR A 113 24.89 19.54 6.00
C TYR A 113 24.42 19.41 4.55
N ARG A 114 24.50 20.51 3.76
CA ARG A 114 24.12 20.54 2.32
C ARG A 114 22.75 19.91 2.02
N ILE A 115 21.79 20.11 2.91
CA ILE A 115 20.43 19.59 2.73
C ILE A 115 19.76 20.40 1.63
N ASP A 116 19.29 19.69 0.61
CA ASP A 116 18.51 20.20 -0.51
C ASP A 116 17.16 19.48 -0.49
N PRO A 117 16.03 20.18 -0.24
CA PRO A 117 14.69 19.58 -0.23
C PRO A 117 14.29 18.84 -1.53
N ALA A 118 15.02 19.08 -2.63
CA ALA A 118 14.79 18.35 -3.89
C ALA A 118 15.56 17.02 -3.98
N MET A 119 16.31 16.62 -2.95
CA MET A 119 17.08 15.38 -2.95
C MET A 119 16.22 14.15 -2.69
N GLN A 120 16.85 12.97 -2.69
CA GLN A 120 16.15 11.72 -2.40
C GLN A 120 15.58 11.72 -0.97
N LEU A 121 14.31 11.35 -0.83
CA LEU A 121 13.51 11.48 0.39
C LEU A 121 14.15 10.86 1.65
N ASP A 122 14.66 9.63 1.56
CA ASP A 122 15.29 8.94 2.70
C ASP A 122 16.60 9.62 3.10
N ARG A 123 17.39 10.06 2.11
CA ARG A 123 18.63 10.82 2.33
C ARG A 123 18.34 12.12 3.04
N GLU A 124 17.34 12.88 2.60
CA GLU A 124 16.93 14.11 3.28
C GLU A 124 16.48 13.84 4.71
N THR A 125 15.63 12.84 4.90
CA THR A 125 15.09 12.46 6.22
C THR A 125 16.20 12.13 7.22
N GLY A 126 17.22 11.39 6.78
CA GLY A 126 18.39 11.05 7.59
C GLY A 126 19.30 12.25 7.88
N LEU A 127 19.54 13.13 6.90
CA LEU A 127 20.32 14.35 7.13
C LEU A 127 19.61 15.32 8.07
N LEU A 128 18.29 15.47 7.94
CA LEU A 128 17.50 16.29 8.84
C LEU A 128 17.47 15.73 10.26
N HIS A 129 17.48 14.41 10.44
CA HIS A 129 17.63 13.79 11.77
C HIS A 129 18.89 14.29 12.50
N ASN A 130 20.04 14.17 11.83
CA ASN A 130 21.32 14.59 12.39
C ASN A 130 21.39 16.11 12.58
N PHE A 131 20.92 16.88 11.60
CA PHE A 131 20.90 18.33 11.68
C PHE A 131 20.05 18.83 12.86
N ILE A 132 18.84 18.28 13.04
CA ILE A 132 17.96 18.64 14.15
C ILE A 132 18.60 18.26 15.48
N ALA A 133 19.23 17.09 15.59
CA ALA A 133 19.94 16.68 16.79
C ALA A 133 21.08 17.66 17.15
N ASP A 134 21.85 18.13 16.16
CA ASP A 134 22.88 19.15 16.37
C ASP A 134 22.28 20.49 16.82
N LEU A 135 21.12 20.88 16.29
CA LEU A 135 20.40 22.09 16.73
C LEU A 135 19.91 21.97 18.18
N GLU A 136 19.42 20.80 18.59
CA GLU A 136 18.94 20.54 19.95
C GLU A 136 20.07 20.36 20.97
N THR A 137 21.29 20.06 20.52
CA THR A 137 22.44 19.76 21.40
C THR A 137 23.57 20.77 21.20
N LYS A 138 24.40 20.58 20.17
CA LYS A 138 25.60 21.38 19.87
C LYS A 138 25.32 22.87 19.72
N TYR A 139 24.17 23.24 19.16
CA TYR A 139 23.78 24.62 18.88
C TYR A 139 22.57 25.11 19.69
N ALA A 140 22.22 24.45 20.79
CA ALA A 140 21.03 24.78 21.58
C ALA A 140 21.01 26.23 22.09
N ALA A 141 22.19 26.76 22.47
CA ALA A 141 22.34 28.14 22.92
C ALA A 141 22.06 29.15 21.80
N GLN A 142 22.55 28.89 20.58
CA GLN A 142 22.31 29.70 19.40
C GLN A 142 20.83 29.62 18.99
N VAL A 143 20.23 28.43 18.97
CA VAL A 143 18.79 28.24 18.69
C VAL A 143 17.93 29.05 19.66
N THR A 144 18.25 29.03 20.95
CA THR A 144 17.53 29.80 21.97
C THR A 144 17.73 31.30 21.78
N LYS A 145 18.98 31.75 21.58
CA LYS A 145 19.34 33.16 21.39
C LYS A 145 18.63 33.78 20.19
N LEU A 146 18.48 33.02 19.10
CA LEU A 146 17.84 33.47 17.87
C LEU A 146 16.32 33.22 17.84
N GLY A 147 15.75 32.63 18.89
CA GLY A 147 14.33 32.31 18.97
C GLY A 147 13.88 31.25 17.96
N LEU A 148 14.77 30.35 17.52
CA LEU A 148 14.49 29.38 16.45
C LEU A 148 13.77 28.12 16.92
N THR A 149 13.50 27.97 18.22
CA THR A 149 12.76 26.84 18.80
C THR A 149 11.40 26.63 18.14
N LEU A 150 10.76 27.72 17.68
CA LEU A 150 9.48 27.67 16.95
C LEU A 150 9.56 26.95 15.60
N PHE A 151 10.75 26.73 15.06
CA PHE A 151 10.98 25.93 13.86
C PHE A 151 11.54 24.55 14.19
N VAL A 152 12.50 24.45 15.12
CA VAL A 152 13.21 23.19 15.40
C VAL A 152 12.27 22.09 15.88
N ALA A 153 11.37 22.40 16.83
CA ALA A 153 10.42 21.41 17.34
C ALA A 153 9.42 20.94 16.26
N PRO A 154 8.73 21.84 15.51
CA PRO A 154 7.89 21.41 14.39
C PRO A 154 8.64 20.69 13.27
N LEU A 155 9.89 21.04 13.01
CA LEU A 155 10.71 20.37 12.00
C LEU A 155 11.01 18.92 12.42
N LYS A 156 11.30 18.69 13.70
CA LYS A 156 11.48 17.34 14.27
C LYS A 156 10.24 16.48 14.12
N GLU A 157 9.08 17.02 14.50
CA GLU A 157 7.81 16.33 14.36
C GLU A 157 7.49 16.02 12.89
N ALA A 158 7.70 16.98 11.99
CA ALA A 158 7.46 16.79 10.56
C ALA A 158 8.40 15.74 9.95
N ASN A 159 9.68 15.75 10.31
CA ASN A 159 10.65 14.77 9.82
C ASN A 159 10.35 13.35 10.31
N ALA A 160 10.00 13.20 11.59
CA ALA A 160 9.54 11.92 12.16
C ALA A 160 8.25 11.42 11.49
N LYS A 161 7.37 12.33 11.07
CA LYS A 161 6.14 11.97 10.35
C LYS A 161 6.43 11.43 8.95
N VAL A 162 7.35 12.06 8.22
CA VAL A 162 7.81 11.57 6.92
C VAL A 162 8.45 10.19 7.06
N GLU A 163 9.36 10.00 8.02
CA GLU A 163 9.98 8.70 8.32
C GLU A 163 8.92 7.63 8.61
N GLN A 164 7.93 7.93 9.44
CA GLN A 164 6.82 7.01 9.73
C GLN A 164 6.09 6.59 8.45
N PHE A 165 5.84 7.52 7.53
CA PHE A 165 5.18 7.18 6.27
C PHE A 165 6.06 6.34 5.32
N ILE A 166 7.36 6.60 5.28
CA ILE A 166 8.32 5.78 4.53
C ILE A 166 8.30 4.33 5.07
N VAL A 167 8.42 4.16 6.39
CA VAL A 167 8.39 2.82 7.03
C VAL A 167 7.07 2.12 6.75
N ASN A 168 5.94 2.84 6.82
CA ASN A 168 4.63 2.29 6.49
C ASN A 168 4.55 1.84 5.02
N ARG A 169 5.13 2.60 4.09
CA ARG A 169 5.19 2.22 2.66
C ARG A 169 5.94 0.92 2.47
N THR A 170 7.13 0.81 3.07
CA THR A 170 7.99 -0.37 2.96
C THR A 170 7.31 -1.59 3.57
N THR A 171 6.71 -1.44 4.76
CA THR A 171 5.94 -2.50 5.41
C THR A 171 4.74 -2.93 4.57
N ALA A 172 4.08 -1.98 3.91
CA ALA A 172 2.95 -2.32 3.05
C ALA A 172 3.37 -3.09 1.81
N GLN A 173 4.44 -2.65 1.15
CA GLN A 173 5.00 -3.33 -0.01
C GLN A 173 5.50 -4.76 0.33
N SER A 174 6.13 -4.94 1.49
CA SER A 174 6.61 -6.27 1.92
C SER A 174 5.45 -7.23 2.21
N ALA A 175 4.42 -6.78 2.92
CA ALA A 175 3.24 -7.60 3.23
C ALA A 175 2.45 -8.00 1.98
N VAL A 176 2.33 -7.07 1.00
CA VAL A 176 1.69 -7.36 -0.29
C VAL A 176 2.48 -8.42 -1.05
N ALA A 177 3.81 -8.31 -1.11
CA ALA A 177 4.66 -9.30 -1.77
C ALA A 177 4.58 -10.68 -1.10
N ALA A 178 4.45 -10.73 0.23
CA ALA A 178 4.32 -11.97 1.00
C ALA A 178 2.91 -12.59 0.95
N GLY A 179 1.90 -11.87 0.42
CA GLY A 179 0.53 -12.34 0.38
C GLY A 179 -0.11 -12.47 1.76
N GLU A 180 0.32 -11.67 2.74
CA GLU A 180 -0.08 -11.77 4.16
C GLU A 180 -1.59 -11.70 4.34
N LEU A 181 -2.29 -10.80 3.63
CA LEU A 181 -3.75 -10.69 3.71
C LEU A 181 -4.46 -11.97 3.29
N ARG A 182 -3.95 -12.68 2.27
CA ARG A 182 -4.54 -13.96 1.86
C ARG A 182 -4.35 -15.01 2.96
N GLN A 183 -3.18 -15.05 3.59
CA GLN A 183 -2.91 -15.98 4.69
C GLN A 183 -3.73 -15.66 5.94
N ALA A 184 -3.85 -14.38 6.29
CA ALA A 184 -4.69 -13.92 7.39
C ALA A 184 -6.16 -14.33 7.16
N ARG A 185 -6.71 -14.11 5.96
CA ARG A 185 -8.06 -14.57 5.61
C ARG A 185 -8.22 -16.08 5.78
N LEU A 186 -7.26 -16.87 5.32
CA LEU A 186 -7.30 -18.34 5.48
C LEU A 186 -7.29 -18.77 6.95
N ALA A 187 -6.53 -18.07 7.80
CA ALA A 187 -6.49 -18.31 9.24
C ALA A 187 -7.82 -17.94 9.91
N THR A 188 -8.39 -16.77 9.60
CA THR A 188 -9.70 -16.34 10.10
C THR A 188 -10.80 -17.32 9.69
N ASP A 189 -10.80 -17.72 8.42
CA ASP A 189 -11.68 -18.74 7.85
C ASP A 189 -11.63 -20.06 8.62
N ALA A 190 -10.41 -20.54 8.92
CA ALA A 190 -10.20 -21.78 9.66
C ALA A 190 -10.72 -21.65 11.10
N ALA A 191 -10.41 -20.55 11.79
CA ALA A 191 -10.87 -20.28 13.15
C ALA A 191 -12.40 -20.20 13.22
N TYR A 192 -13.03 -19.48 12.30
CA TYR A 192 -14.49 -19.37 12.21
C TYR A 192 -15.14 -20.73 11.95
N ARG A 193 -14.66 -21.49 10.95
CA ARG A 193 -15.21 -22.82 10.65
C ARG A 193 -15.04 -23.79 11.82
N HIS A 194 -13.92 -23.71 12.53
CA HIS A 194 -13.70 -24.52 13.73
C HIS A 194 -14.71 -24.17 14.83
N LEU A 195 -14.88 -22.88 15.12
CA LEU A 195 -15.79 -22.42 16.16
C LEU A 195 -17.26 -22.74 15.84
N VAL A 196 -17.70 -22.56 14.61
CA VAL A 196 -19.06 -22.96 14.16
C VAL A 196 -19.30 -24.47 14.35
N LYS A 197 -18.34 -25.31 13.92
CA LYS A 197 -18.43 -26.77 14.13
C LYS A 197 -18.49 -27.11 15.61
N PHE A 198 -17.69 -26.44 16.43
CA PHE A 198 -17.67 -26.64 17.87
C PHE A 198 -19.02 -26.31 18.52
N VAL A 199 -19.62 -25.16 18.17
CA VAL A 199 -20.94 -24.75 18.69
C VAL A 199 -22.03 -25.72 18.28
N ASN A 200 -22.11 -26.11 17.00
CA ASN A 200 -23.10 -27.09 16.54
C ASN A 200 -22.94 -28.45 17.25
N ALA A 201 -21.71 -28.91 17.42
CA ALA A 201 -21.43 -30.17 18.14
C ALA A 201 -21.79 -30.08 19.64
N LEU A 202 -21.45 -28.96 20.29
CA LEU A 202 -21.78 -28.74 21.70
C LEU A 202 -23.29 -28.66 21.92
N ALA A 203 -24.00 -27.97 21.03
CA ALA A 203 -25.46 -27.93 21.03
C ALA A 203 -26.02 -29.35 20.95
N MET A 204 -25.58 -30.14 19.96
CA MET A 204 -26.04 -31.52 19.75
C MET A 204 -25.83 -32.42 20.97
N VAL A 205 -24.68 -32.33 21.64
CA VAL A 205 -24.34 -33.21 22.77
C VAL A 205 -24.96 -32.75 24.09
N SER A 206 -25.14 -31.45 24.30
CA SER A 206 -25.69 -30.91 25.55
C SER A 206 -27.21 -30.98 25.63
N GLY A 207 -27.92 -30.99 24.49
CA GLY A 207 -29.38 -30.95 24.44
C GLY A 207 -29.99 -29.63 24.94
N THR A 208 -29.17 -28.63 25.24
CA THR A 208 -29.60 -27.30 25.71
C THR A 208 -30.04 -26.41 24.55
N THR A 209 -30.87 -25.42 24.85
CA THR A 209 -31.29 -24.34 23.93
C THR A 209 -30.48 -23.06 24.13
N ASP A 210 -29.50 -23.03 25.05
CA ASP A 210 -28.75 -21.82 25.39
C ASP A 210 -28.02 -21.19 24.19
N TYR A 211 -27.73 -21.98 23.15
CA TYR A 211 -27.04 -21.52 21.94
C TYR A 211 -27.99 -21.11 20.80
N ASP A 212 -29.31 -21.27 20.93
CA ASP A 212 -30.25 -21.00 19.84
C ASP A 212 -30.26 -19.51 19.45
N ALA A 213 -30.11 -18.59 20.41
CA ALA A 213 -30.05 -17.16 20.15
C ALA A 213 -28.78 -16.77 19.35
N LEU A 214 -27.65 -17.42 19.64
CA LEU A 214 -26.41 -17.26 18.89
C LEU A 214 -26.57 -17.81 17.47
N ALA A 215 -27.10 -19.03 17.34
CA ALA A 215 -27.29 -19.66 16.04
C ALA A 215 -28.25 -18.87 15.13
N LYS A 216 -29.34 -18.34 15.69
CA LYS A 216 -30.27 -17.47 14.97
C LYS A 216 -29.58 -16.21 14.45
N PHE A 217 -28.83 -15.51 15.29
CA PHE A 217 -28.09 -14.31 14.89
C PHE A 217 -27.09 -14.59 13.77
N LEU A 218 -26.28 -15.65 13.91
CA LEU A 218 -25.30 -16.02 12.90
C LEU A 218 -25.97 -16.38 11.58
N ASN A 219 -27.12 -17.07 11.63
CA ASN A 219 -27.89 -17.41 10.44
C ASN A 219 -28.48 -16.19 9.73
N GLU A 220 -29.02 -15.22 10.46
CA GLU A 220 -29.49 -13.94 9.89
C GLU A 220 -28.33 -13.16 9.25
N HIS A 221 -27.17 -13.14 9.90
CA HIS A 221 -25.96 -12.52 9.37
C HIS A 221 -25.48 -13.21 8.08
N ILE A 222 -25.45 -14.54 8.06
CA ILE A 222 -25.11 -15.35 6.88
C ILE A 222 -26.09 -15.12 5.74
N ASP A 223 -27.39 -15.12 6.02
CA ASP A 223 -28.42 -14.95 4.99
C ASP A 223 -28.34 -13.56 4.35
N ARG A 224 -28.08 -12.51 5.16
CA ARG A 224 -27.82 -11.16 4.68
C ARG A 224 -26.64 -11.13 3.70
N PHE A 225 -25.49 -11.68 4.09
CA PHE A 225 -24.30 -11.70 3.22
C PHE A 225 -24.50 -12.55 1.95
N LYS A 226 -25.25 -13.64 2.03
CA LYS A 226 -25.66 -14.42 0.84
C LYS A 226 -26.54 -13.62 -0.12
N HIS A 227 -27.38 -12.74 0.39
CA HIS A 227 -28.30 -11.96 -0.42
C HIS A 227 -27.67 -10.69 -1.02
N GLU A 228 -26.90 -9.97 -0.19
CA GLU A 228 -26.44 -8.61 -0.48
C GLU A 228 -25.00 -8.55 -1.01
N VAL A 229 -24.14 -9.49 -0.61
CA VAL A 229 -22.69 -9.40 -0.87
C VAL A 229 -22.23 -10.47 -1.86
N LEU A 230 -22.74 -11.69 -1.75
CA LEU A 230 -22.34 -12.76 -2.66
C LEU A 230 -22.93 -12.53 -4.07
N PRO A 231 -22.13 -12.74 -5.14
CA PRO A 231 -22.62 -12.57 -6.51
C PRO A 231 -23.84 -13.45 -6.76
N LYS A 232 -24.97 -12.83 -7.15
CA LYS A 232 -26.17 -13.59 -7.53
C LYS A 232 -25.82 -14.50 -8.72
N LYS A 233 -26.09 -15.80 -8.60
CA LYS A 233 -26.08 -16.69 -9.78
C LYS A 233 -26.99 -16.04 -10.83
N LYS A 234 -26.45 -15.71 -12.01
CA LYS A 234 -27.28 -15.38 -13.17
C LYS A 234 -28.24 -16.56 -13.35
N LYS A 235 -29.55 -16.35 -13.14
CA LYS A 235 -30.55 -17.33 -13.55
C LYS A 235 -30.34 -17.50 -15.06
N GLY A 236 -30.00 -18.72 -15.48
CA GLY A 236 -29.72 -19.02 -16.88
C GLY A 236 -30.86 -18.49 -17.75
N GLY A 237 -30.52 -17.63 -18.71
CA GLY A 237 -31.49 -17.18 -19.70
C GLY A 237 -32.03 -18.41 -20.41
N LYS A 238 -33.35 -18.62 -20.32
CA LYS A 238 -34.06 -19.46 -21.28
C LYS A 238 -33.73 -18.90 -22.66
N LYS A 239 -33.04 -19.69 -23.49
CA LYS A 239 -32.99 -19.45 -24.94
C LYS A 239 -34.44 -19.36 -25.45
N PRO A 240 -34.82 -18.37 -26.25
CA PRO A 240 -36.02 -18.49 -27.06
C PRO A 240 -35.83 -19.68 -28.00
N SER A 241 -36.81 -20.57 -28.05
CA SER A 241 -36.83 -21.67 -29.00
C SER A 241 -37.17 -21.08 -30.38
N ASP A 242 -36.22 -21.10 -31.30
CA ASP A 242 -36.49 -20.90 -32.72
C ASP A 242 -37.18 -22.16 -33.25
N GLY A 243 -38.35 -21.98 -33.88
CA GLY A 243 -39.01 -23.07 -34.61
C GLY A 243 -40.49 -22.84 -34.86
N ASP A 244 -40.83 -21.99 -35.84
CA ASP A 244 -41.71 -22.40 -36.95
C ASP A 244 -41.61 -21.41 -38.13
N LYS A 245 -41.45 -21.96 -39.34
CA LYS A 245 -41.41 -21.34 -40.69
C LYS A 245 -42.69 -21.80 -41.43
N PRO A 246 -42.99 -21.40 -42.70
CA PRO A 246 -42.43 -20.36 -43.59
C PRO A 246 -43.52 -19.52 -44.34
N GLY A 247 -43.12 -18.51 -45.13
CA GLY A 247 -44.02 -17.82 -46.06
C GLY A 247 -43.30 -16.96 -47.12
N ASP A 248 -43.40 -17.41 -48.36
CA ASP A 248 -42.96 -16.92 -49.67
C ASP A 248 -42.57 -15.45 -49.95
N GLY A 249 -41.45 -15.31 -50.67
CA GLY A 249 -41.49 -14.84 -52.08
C GLY A 249 -41.36 -13.34 -52.39
N LYS A 250 -40.14 -12.89 -52.75
CA LYS A 250 -39.85 -12.21 -54.04
C LYS A 250 -38.40 -11.73 -54.14
N LYS A 251 -37.73 -12.10 -55.23
CA LYS A 251 -36.65 -11.34 -55.88
C LYS A 251 -37.02 -11.20 -57.37
N PRO A 252 -36.74 -10.04 -57.98
CA PRO A 252 -35.87 -10.05 -59.18
C PRO A 252 -34.87 -8.87 -59.15
N ASP A 253 -33.59 -9.09 -59.46
CA ASP A 253 -32.87 -8.73 -60.71
C ASP A 253 -32.66 -7.21 -60.86
N GLY A 254 -31.49 -6.64 -61.16
CA GLY A 254 -30.17 -7.11 -61.56
C GLY A 254 -29.46 -5.94 -62.26
N LYS A 255 -28.15 -5.70 -62.00
CA LYS A 255 -27.18 -5.17 -62.98
C LYS A 255 -25.75 -5.10 -62.41
N LYS A 256 -24.84 -5.82 -63.07
CA LYS A 256 -23.38 -5.57 -63.21
C LYS A 256 -23.20 -5.11 -64.70
N PRO A 257 -22.00 -4.77 -65.26
CA PRO A 257 -20.66 -4.66 -64.66
C PRO A 257 -19.77 -3.51 -65.23
N GLY A 258 -18.55 -3.43 -64.71
CA GLY A 258 -17.38 -2.82 -65.36
C GLY A 258 -16.43 -2.26 -64.30
N GLY A 259 -15.15 -2.58 -64.23
CA GLY A 259 -14.28 -3.45 -65.01
C GLY A 259 -12.91 -3.46 -64.30
N ASP A 260 -12.21 -4.59 -64.40
CA ASP A 260 -10.76 -4.78 -64.55
C ASP A 260 -9.75 -3.83 -63.87
N ALA A 261 -8.62 -4.25 -63.32
CA ALA A 261 -8.00 -5.54 -63.13
C ALA A 261 -6.71 -5.33 -62.30
N ALA A 262 -6.22 -6.44 -61.75
CA ALA A 262 -4.81 -6.78 -61.54
C ALA A 262 -3.94 -6.02 -60.50
N LYS A 263 -3.49 -6.85 -59.56
CA LYS A 263 -2.45 -6.77 -58.52
C LYS A 263 -1.05 -7.09 -59.17
N PRO A 264 0.01 -7.49 -58.42
CA PRO A 264 1.01 -6.81 -57.55
C PRO A 264 2.48 -6.87 -58.08
N GLY A 265 3.43 -6.29 -57.31
CA GLY A 265 4.87 -6.65 -57.25
C GLY A 265 5.80 -5.56 -57.80
N ASP A 266 7.11 -5.45 -57.53
CA ASP A 266 8.10 -6.03 -56.59
C ASP A 266 9.44 -5.30 -56.91
N GLY A 267 10.41 -5.25 -55.98
CA GLY A 267 11.81 -4.84 -56.23
C GLY A 267 12.11 -3.33 -56.23
N GLY A 268 13.26 -2.82 -55.77
CA GLY A 268 14.53 -3.40 -55.33
C GLY A 268 15.64 -2.32 -55.49
N ASP A 269 16.68 -2.41 -54.65
CA ASP A 269 18.02 -1.77 -54.76
C ASP A 269 18.12 -0.23 -54.71
N GLY A 270 19.03 0.43 -54.00
CA GLY A 270 20.42 0.13 -53.64
C GLY A 270 21.30 1.33 -54.05
N LYS A 271 22.44 1.55 -53.37
CA LYS A 271 23.50 2.58 -53.59
C LYS A 271 23.36 3.90 -52.81
N ASP A 272 24.41 4.56 -52.32
CA ASP A 272 25.84 4.30 -52.14
C ASP A 272 26.38 5.38 -51.18
N ASN A 273 27.45 5.06 -50.44
CA ASN A 273 28.34 5.94 -49.64
C ASN A 273 29.20 6.83 -50.61
N PRO A 274 30.34 7.53 -50.29
CA PRO A 274 31.15 7.65 -49.06
C PRO A 274 31.87 9.02 -48.77
N GLY A 275 32.50 9.11 -47.58
CA GLY A 275 33.89 9.63 -47.40
C GLY A 275 34.09 11.13 -47.07
N GLY A 276 35.10 11.59 -46.31
CA GLY A 276 36.27 11.00 -45.63
C GLY A 276 36.67 11.94 -44.45
N GLY A 277 37.42 11.52 -43.42
CA GLY A 277 38.86 11.20 -43.43
C GLY A 277 39.68 12.51 -43.32
N LYS A 278 40.28 12.85 -42.16
CA LYS A 278 41.73 12.77 -41.81
C LYS A 278 42.00 13.90 -40.76
N ASP A 279 42.90 13.89 -39.78
CA ASP A 279 44.24 13.27 -39.60
C ASP A 279 44.61 13.13 -38.10
N LYS A 280 45.47 12.14 -37.81
CA LYS A 280 46.39 12.04 -36.65
C LYS A 280 47.73 12.73 -37.01
N PRO A 281 48.58 13.10 -36.03
CA PRO A 281 49.68 12.22 -35.55
C PRO A 281 49.88 12.32 -34.01
N GLY A 282 50.54 11.43 -33.27
CA GLY A 282 51.33 10.23 -33.53
C GLY A 282 52.41 10.06 -32.41
N GLY A 283 52.48 8.86 -31.80
CA GLY A 283 53.65 8.27 -31.08
C GLY A 283 53.99 8.79 -29.66
N LYS A 284 54.57 8.04 -28.72
CA LYS A 284 55.15 6.68 -28.63
C LYS A 284 55.29 6.28 -27.14
N GLY A 285 55.40 4.97 -26.87
CA GLY A 285 56.12 4.40 -25.70
C GLY A 285 55.23 3.61 -24.74
N GLN A 286 54.99 2.30 -24.94
CA GLN A 286 55.76 1.16 -24.40
C GLN A 286 56.10 1.22 -22.91
N GLY A 287 55.64 0.21 -22.15
CA GLY A 287 56.08 -0.05 -20.78
C GLY A 287 55.14 -0.97 -20.01
N ASP A 288 55.20 -2.27 -20.32
CA ASP A 288 54.65 -3.36 -19.54
C ASP A 288 55.53 -3.60 -18.30
N ALA A 289 54.92 -3.73 -17.10
CA ALA A 289 55.50 -4.45 -15.96
C ALA A 289 54.47 -4.63 -14.84
N THR A 290 54.05 -5.88 -14.69
CA THR A 290 53.45 -6.49 -13.50
C THR A 290 54.45 -6.52 -12.34
N VAL A 291 54.06 -6.09 -11.13
CA VAL A 291 54.67 -6.53 -9.86
C VAL A 291 53.59 -6.69 -8.78
N THR A 292 53.50 -7.93 -8.29
CA THR A 292 52.69 -8.50 -7.19
C THR A 292 53.14 -7.97 -5.80
N PRO A 293 52.32 -8.04 -4.73
CA PRO A 293 52.59 -7.34 -3.47
C PRO A 293 53.52 -8.14 -2.53
N LYS A 294 54.08 -7.45 -1.53
CA LYS A 294 54.74 -8.05 -0.37
C LYS A 294 54.39 -7.27 0.90
N GLY A 295 54.15 -8.03 1.97
CA GLY A 295 54.33 -7.61 3.36
C GLY A 295 53.05 -7.37 4.11
#